data_AF-A0A388TA06-F1
#
_entry.id   AF-A0A388TA06-F1
#
_cell.length_a   1.000
_cell.length_b   1.000
_cell.length_c   1.000
_cell.angle_alpha   90.00
_cell.angle_beta   90.00
_cell.angle_gamma   90.00
#
_symmetry.space_group_name_H-M   'P 1'
#
loop_
_entity.id
_entity.type
_entity.pdbx_description
1 polymer ?
#
loop_
_entity_poly.entity_id
_entity_poly.type
_entity_poly.pdbx_seq_one_letter_code
_entity_poly.pdbx_strand_id
1 'polypeptide(L)' 'MSFDLLDYPWKQLEASDKYSFDCGDPDLNEFFVKDAIPHKKQLIGVTYFFIKTKIHAQ' A
#
# COMPACT_ATOMS: atom_id res chain seq x y z
N MET A 1 3.96 -22.05 9.41
CA MET A 1 3.16 -21.52 8.28
C MET A 1 4.06 -20.62 7.48
N SER A 2 4.33 -20.97 6.22
CA SER A 2 5.01 -20.06 5.28
C SER A 2 4.00 -19.00 4.87
N PHE A 3 4.29 -17.73 5.14
CA PHE A 3 3.54 -16.62 4.57
C PHE A 3 4.23 -16.25 3.26
N ASP A 4 3.70 -16.74 2.13
CA ASP A 4 4.23 -16.33 0.84
C ASP A 4 3.63 -14.95 0.49
N LEU A 5 4.49 -14.00 0.15
CA LEU A 5 4.06 -12.67 -0.29
C LEU A 5 3.28 -12.74 -1.60
N LEU A 6 3.44 -13.83 -2.36
CA LEU A 6 2.68 -14.09 -3.59
C LEU A 6 1.19 -14.35 -3.33
N ASP A 7 0.80 -14.71 -2.10
CA ASP A 7 -0.60 -15.01 -1.75
C ASP A 7 -1.44 -13.74 -1.55
N TYR A 8 -0.80 -12.58 -1.42
CA TYR A 8 -1.50 -11.31 -1.18
C TYR A 8 -1.68 -10.54 -2.49
N PRO A 9 -2.92 -10.21 -2.87
CA PRO A 9 -3.13 -9.32 -4.00
C PRO A 9 -2.50 -7.96 -3.68
N TRP A 10 -1.84 -7.39 -4.67
CA TRP A 10 -1.25 -6.07 -4.58
C TRP A 10 -2.00 -5.12 -5.51
N LYS A 11 -1.96 -3.83 -5.19
CA LYS A 11 -2.41 -2.78 -6.10
C LYS A 11 -1.54 -1.55 -6.01
N GLN A 12 -1.62 -0.73 -7.06
CA GLN A 12 -1.04 0.60 -7.06
C GLN A 12 -1.84 1.54 -6.15
N LEU A 13 -1.14 2.44 -5.48
CA LEU A 13 -1.75 3.49 -4.66
C LEU A 13 -2.44 4.53 -5.54
N GLU A 14 -3.72 4.78 -5.26
CA GLU A 14 -4.52 5.81 -5.93
C GLU A 14 -5.07 6.83 -4.93
N ALA A 15 -5.18 8.09 -5.34
CA ALA A 15 -5.63 9.18 -4.45
C ALA A 15 -7.06 8.97 -3.89
N SER A 16 -7.85 8.11 -4.52
CA SER A 16 -9.21 7.78 -4.10
C SER A 16 -9.27 6.71 -3.01
N ASP A 17 -8.20 5.93 -2.77
CA ASP A 17 -8.32 4.90 -1.75
C ASP A 17 -8.10 5.42 -0.33
N LYS A 18 -8.74 4.73 0.61
CA LYS A 18 -8.74 5.05 2.04
C LYS A 18 -8.06 3.92 2.78
N TYR A 19 -7.06 4.24 3.58
CA TYR A 19 -6.26 3.26 4.31
C TYR A 19 -5.99 3.75 5.73
N SER A 20 -5.86 2.80 6.65
CA SER A 20 -5.19 2.98 7.94
C SER A 20 -3.88 2.21 7.86
N PHE A 21 -2.82 2.87 7.40
CA PHE A 21 -1.49 2.28 7.25
C PHE A 21 -0.62 2.66 8.45
N ASP A 22 -0.04 1.66 9.09
CA ASP A 22 0.98 1.82 10.12
C ASP A 22 1.93 0.62 10.06
N CYS A 23 3.17 0.85 9.66
CA CYS A 23 4.21 -0.18 9.60
C CYS A 23 5.15 -0.16 10.81
N GLY A 24 4.88 0.68 11.81
CA GLY A 24 5.74 0.89 12.99
C GLY A 24 6.92 1.84 12.76
N ASP A 25 7.12 2.30 11.52
CA ASP A 25 8.14 3.29 11.16
C ASP A 25 7.49 4.64 10.85
N PRO A 26 7.75 5.70 11.65
CA PRO A 26 7.15 7.01 11.45
C PRO A 26 7.45 7.65 10.10
N ASP A 27 8.67 7.49 9.58
CA ASP A 27 9.11 8.14 8.35
C ASP A 27 8.41 7.49 7.14
N LEU A 28 8.29 6.16 7.15
CA LEU A 28 7.55 5.44 6.11
C LEU A 28 6.06 5.73 6.15
N ASN A 29 5.49 5.85 7.35
CA ASN A 29 4.09 6.24 7.52
C ASN A 29 3.84 7.66 6.98
N GLU A 30 4.74 8.60 7.25
CA GLU A 30 4.65 9.97 6.73
C GLU A 30 4.76 9.99 5.20
N PHE A 31 5.75 9.29 4.64
CA PHE A 31 5.92 9.16 3.20
C PHE A 31 4.65 8.63 2.52
N PHE A 32 4.05 7.56 3.08
CA PHE A 32 2.86 6.94 2.50
C PHE A 32 1.67 7.89 2.44
N VAL A 33 1.53 8.76 3.45
CA VAL A 33 0.42 9.71 3.55
C VAL A 33 0.66 10.99 2.74
N LYS A 34 1.89 11.52 2.76
CA LYS A 34 2.19 12.85 2.21
C LYS A 34 2.79 12.81 0.82
N ASP A 35 3.69 11.88 0.55
CA ASP A 35 4.59 11.96 -0.62
C ASP A 35 4.28 10.93 -1.71
N ALA A 36 3.75 9.76 -1.35
CA ALA A 36 3.48 8.67 -2.30
C ALA A 36 2.57 9.10 -3.48
N ILE A 37 1.51 9.88 -3.21
CA ILE A 37 0.60 10.37 -4.25
C ILE A 37 1.22 11.53 -5.07
N PRO A 38 1.82 12.58 -4.47
CA PRO A 38 2.55 13.59 -5.23
C PRO A 38 3.67 13.02 -6.11
N HIS A 39 4.45 12.06 -5.63
CA HIS A 39 5.52 11.44 -6.41
C HIS A 39 5.03 10.77 -7.69
N LYS A 40 3.84 10.14 -7.64
CA LYS A 40 3.19 9.60 -8.84
C LYS A 40 2.86 10.71 -9.84
N LYS A 41 2.32 11.84 -9.38
CA LYS A 41 1.97 12.98 -10.26
C LYS A 41 3.20 13.67 -10.85
N GLN A 42 4.30 13.69 -10.11
CA GLN A 42 5.56 14.30 -10.51
C GLN A 42 6.45 13.35 -11.35
N LEU A 43 5.98 12.13 -11.63
CA LEU A 43 6.72 11.10 -12.36
C LEU A 43 8.04 10.69 -11.66
N ILE A 44 8.12 10.86 -10.34
CA ILE A 44 9.27 10.48 -9.51
C ILE A 44 9.22 8.98 -9.19
N GLY A 45 8.03 8.47 -8.87
CA GLY A 45 7.87 7.07 -8.46
C GLY A 45 6.41 6.66 -8.29
N VAL A 46 6.18 5.34 -8.28
CA VAL A 46 4.87 4.73 -8.06
C VAL A 46 4.92 3.80 -6.85
N THR A 47 3.95 3.95 -5.95
CA THR A 47 3.84 3.14 -4.73
C THR A 47 2.83 2.02 -4.95
N TYR A 48 3.22 0.80 -4.60
CA TYR A 48 2.35 -0.39 -4.59
C TYR A 48 2.22 -0.91 -3.16
N PHE A 49 1.10 -1.54 -2.86
CA PHE A 49 0.87 -2.13 -1.55
C PHE A 49 0.03 -3.41 -1.62
N PHE A 50 0.20 -4.27 -0.62
CA PHE A 50 -0.55 -5.52 -0.47
C PHE A 50 -1.89 -5.27 0.23
N ILE A 51 -2.95 -5.89 -0.27
CA ILE A 51 -4.30 -5.79 0.28
C ILE A 51 -4.57 -7.05 1.09
N LYS A 52 -5.01 -6.86 2.34
CA LYS A 52 -5.56 -7.94 3.15
C LYS A 52 -7.02 -8.19 2.77
N THR A 53 -7.27 -8.67 1.56
CA THR A 53 -8.59 -9.18 1.20
C THR A 53 -8.84 -10.44 2.02
N LYS A 54 -9.85 -10.43 2.90
CA LYS A 54 -10.44 -11.69 3.35
C LYS A 54 -11.14 -12.28 2.14
N ILE A 55 -10.53 -13.25 1.46
CA ILE A 55 -11.30 -14.15 0.61
C ILE A 55 -12.25 -14.89 1.56
N HIS A 56 -13.49 -14.44 1.69
CA HIS A 56 -14.54 -15.33 2.18
C HIS A 56 -14.76 -16.34 1.05
N ALA A 57 -14.03 -17.45 1.11
CA ALA A 57 -14.46 -18.67 0.43
C ALA A 57 -15.83 -19.01 1.00
N GLN A 58 -16.88 -18.81 0.20
CA GLN A 58 -18.17 -19.46 0.39
C GLN A 58 -18.07 -20.87 -0.20
#